data_AF-Q1QFA3-F1
#
_entry.id   AF-Q1QFA3-F1
#
_cell.length_a   1.000
_cell.length_b   1.000
_cell.length_c   1.000
_cell.angle_alpha   90.00
_cell.angle_beta   90.00
_cell.angle_gamma   90.00
#
_symmetry.space_group_name_H-M   'P 1'
#
loop_
_entity.id
_entity.type
_entity.pdbx_description
1 polymer ?
#
loop_
_entity_poly.entity_id
_entity_poly.type
_entity_poly.pdbx_seq_one_letter_code
_entity_poly.pdbx_strand_id
1 'polypeptide(L)'
;MSSTVTAAEVSKNFGAYQDAAVREPVVITKNGRPRTVLMAYEDFVRLSKRDRRVQRTIDLSEAEIAAVEAAEMTPDPGHLSSAPDAKHAAD
;
A
#
# COMPACT_ATOMS: atom_id res chain seq x y z
N MET A 1 9.47 -13.09 8.16
CA MET A 1 10.53 -12.20 7.58
C MET A 1 10.48 -12.50 6.10
N SER A 2 10.26 -11.54 5.20
CA SER A 2 10.03 -11.86 3.78
C SER A 2 11.21 -12.65 3.19
N SER A 3 10.93 -13.87 2.75
CA SER A 3 11.94 -14.73 2.14
C SER A 3 12.38 -14.17 0.78
N THR A 4 13.69 -14.08 0.55
CA THR A 4 14.27 -13.58 -0.72
C THR A 4 14.85 -14.73 -1.52
N VAL A 5 14.38 -14.91 -2.75
CA VAL A 5 14.72 -16.06 -3.60
C VAL A 5 14.99 -15.64 -5.04
N THR A 6 15.68 -16.46 -5.80
CA THR A 6 15.92 -16.20 -7.22
C THR A 6 14.72 -16.61 -8.08
N ALA A 7 14.53 -15.95 -9.23
CA ALA A 7 13.53 -16.36 -10.20
C ALA A 7 13.68 -17.83 -10.64
N ALA A 8 14.92 -18.34 -10.71
CA ALA A 8 15.19 -19.73 -11.07
C ALA A 8 14.69 -20.73 -10.02
N GLU A 9 14.83 -20.42 -8.73
CA GLU A 9 14.31 -21.27 -7.64
C GLU A 9 12.78 -21.26 -7.60
N VAL A 10 12.17 -20.08 -7.82
CA VAL A 10 10.71 -19.95 -7.89
C VAL A 10 10.14 -20.78 -9.03
N SER A 11 10.74 -20.74 -10.22
CA SER A 11 10.27 -21.55 -11.36
C SER A 11 10.39 -23.05 -11.10
N LYS A 12 11.41 -23.50 -10.34
CA LYS A 12 11.61 -24.92 -10.02
C LYS A 12 10.62 -25.42 -8.97
N ASN A 13 10.26 -24.59 -7.99
CA ASN A 13 9.45 -24.98 -6.82
C ASN A 13 8.21 -24.10 -6.66
N PHE A 14 7.54 -23.75 -7.76
CA PHE A 14 6.52 -22.69 -7.77
C PHE A 14 5.41 -22.91 -6.74
N GLY A 15 4.87 -24.13 -6.63
CA GLY A 15 3.80 -24.43 -5.67
C GLY A 15 4.18 -24.15 -4.22
N ALA A 16 5.40 -24.53 -3.80
CA ALA A 16 5.87 -24.27 -2.44
C ALA A 16 6.01 -22.77 -2.15
N TYR A 17 6.46 -21.99 -3.13
CA TYR A 17 6.55 -20.53 -2.97
C TYR A 17 5.20 -19.83 -3.06
N GLN A 18 4.24 -20.38 -3.80
CA GLN A 18 2.85 -19.92 -3.78
C GLN A 18 2.25 -20.12 -2.39
N ASP A 19 2.38 -21.31 -1.80
CA ASP A 19 1.89 -21.59 -0.45
C ASP A 19 2.58 -20.71 0.61
N ALA A 20 3.89 -20.50 0.47
CA ALA A 20 4.63 -19.59 1.34
C ALA A 20 4.12 -18.14 1.22
N ALA A 21 3.86 -17.68 -0.02
CA ALA A 21 3.39 -16.33 -0.31
C ALA A 21 2.00 -16.01 0.25
N VAL A 22 1.19 -17.03 0.57
CA VAL A 22 -0.08 -16.86 1.29
C VAL A 22 0.16 -16.44 2.75
N ARG A 23 1.26 -16.89 3.36
CA ARG A 23 1.60 -16.60 4.76
C ARG A 23 2.47 -15.36 4.91
N GLU A 24 3.47 -15.20 4.04
CA GLU A 24 4.35 -14.03 4.04
C GLU A 24 4.83 -13.70 2.62
N PRO A 25 5.01 -12.41 2.27
CA PRO A 25 5.52 -12.03 0.95
C PRO A 25 6.89 -12.62 0.64
N VAL A 26 7.09 -13.06 -0.60
CA VAL A 26 8.35 -13.61 -1.12
C VAL A 26 8.94 -12.64 -2.12
N VAL A 27 10.17 -12.16 -1.87
CA VAL A 27 10.90 -11.26 -2.77
C VAL A 27 11.63 -12.07 -3.81
N ILE A 28 11.34 -11.83 -5.09
CA ILE A 28 11.95 -12.52 -6.22
C ILE A 28 13.02 -11.62 -6.82
N THR A 29 14.23 -12.17 -6.93
CA THR A 29 15.40 -11.48 -7.46
C THR A 29 15.76 -11.94 -8.87
N LYS A 30 16.38 -11.03 -9.63
CA LYS A 30 17.07 -11.30 -10.88
C LYS A 30 18.47 -10.70 -10.80
N ASN A 31 19.51 -11.50 -11.05
CA ASN A 31 20.91 -11.07 -10.95
C ASN A 31 21.25 -10.42 -9.60
N GLY A 32 20.75 -11.00 -8.50
CA GLY A 32 20.98 -10.52 -7.13
C GLY A 32 20.18 -9.27 -6.73
N ARG A 33 19.34 -8.71 -7.61
CA ARG A 33 18.53 -7.52 -7.31
C ARG A 33 17.04 -7.88 -7.18
N PRO A 34 16.34 -7.41 -6.14
CA PRO A 34 14.88 -7.52 -6.05
C PRO A 34 14.19 -6.98 -7.31
N ARG A 35 13.26 -7.74 -7.87
CA ARG A 35 12.55 -7.33 -9.10
C ARG A 35 11.04 -7.38 -8.95
N THR A 36 10.52 -8.41 -8.30
CA THR A 36 9.09 -8.58 -8.05
C THR A 36 8.87 -9.19 -6.66
N VAL A 37 7.63 -9.14 -6.18
CA VAL A 37 7.20 -9.80 -4.95
C VAL A 37 6.03 -10.71 -5.31
N LEU A 38 6.05 -11.94 -4.81
CA LEU A 38 4.88 -12.83 -4.80
C LEU A 38 4.21 -12.73 -3.43
N MET A 39 2.90 -12.54 -3.41
CA MET A 39 2.11 -12.39 -2.19
C MET A 39 0.68 -12.88 -2.39
N ALA A 40 -0.05 -13.07 -1.30
CA ALA A 40 -1.47 -13.37 -1.32
C ALA A 40 -2.25 -12.31 -2.12
N TYR A 41 -3.27 -12.75 -2.86
CA TYR A 41 -4.15 -11.85 -3.59
C TYR A 41 -4.83 -10.82 -2.69
N GLU A 42 -5.31 -11.25 -1.52
CA GLU A 42 -5.98 -10.36 -0.56
C GLU A 42 -5.05 -9.26 -0.04
N ASP A 43 -3.77 -9.58 0.19
CA ASP A 43 -2.77 -8.59 0.58
C ASP A 43 -2.47 -7.61 -0.55
N PHE A 44 -2.40 -8.07 -1.80
CA PHE A 44 -2.30 -7.20 -2.96
C PHE A 44 -3.48 -6.22 -3.03
N VAL A 45 -4.72 -6.71 -2.92
CA VAL A 45 -5.93 -5.86 -2.92
C VAL A 45 -5.91 -4.85 -1.77
N ARG A 46 -5.56 -5.28 -0.55
CA ARG A 46 -5.45 -4.38 0.61
C ARG A 46 -4.42 -3.29 0.39
N LEU A 47 -3.26 -3.64 -0.17
CA LEU A 47 -2.19 -2.68 -0.44
C LEU A 47 -2.56 -1.73 -1.58
N SER A 48 -3.16 -2.23 -2.67
CA SER A 48 -3.62 -1.40 -3.79
C SER A 48 -4.66 -0.37 -3.37
N LYS A 49 -5.53 -0.68 -2.39
CA LYS A 49 -6.48 0.30 -1.83
C LYS A 49 -5.82 1.41 -1.01
N ARG A 50 -4.66 1.13 -0.42
CA ARG A 50 -3.89 2.09 0.39
C ARG A 50 -2.83 2.85 -0.41
N ASP A 51 -2.67 2.50 -1.68
CA ASP A 51 -1.77 3.19 -2.57
C ASP A 51 -2.22 4.65 -2.72
N ARG A 52 -1.47 5.58 -2.10
CA ARG A 52 -1.77 7.00 -2.15
C ARG A 52 -1.53 7.49 -3.57
N ARG A 53 -2.61 7.84 -4.26
CA ARG A 53 -2.54 8.48 -5.56
C ARG A 53 -2.46 9.99 -5.38
N VAL A 54 -1.46 10.59 -6.01
CA VAL A 54 -1.36 12.05 -6.14
C VAL A 54 -2.25 12.45 -7.32
N GLN A 55 -3.28 13.23 -7.03
CA GLN A 55 -4.20 13.77 -8.05
C GLN A 55 -4.23 15.29 -7.90
N ARG A 56 -4.29 16.00 -9.02
CA ARG A 56 -4.38 17.48 -8.98
C ARG A 56 -5.80 17.84 -8.59
N THR A 57 -5.95 18.88 -7.79
CA THR A 57 -7.27 19.37 -7.37
C THR A 57 -8.13 19.80 -8.56
N ILE A 58 -7.51 20.28 -9.65
CA ILE A 58 -8.20 20.68 -10.89
C ILE A 58 -8.85 19.51 -11.64
N ASP A 59 -8.43 18.27 -11.36
CA ASP A 59 -8.90 17.07 -12.04
C ASP A 59 -10.03 16.38 -11.25
N LEU A 60 -10.50 16.96 -10.15
CA LEU A 60 -11.61 16.40 -9.36
C LEU A 60 -12.93 16.58 -10.11
N SER A 61 -13.69 15.49 -10.21
CA SER A 61 -15.06 15.54 -10.69
C SER A 61 -15.99 16.19 -9.66
N GLU A 62 -17.13 16.70 -10.11
CA GLU A 62 -18.15 17.29 -9.24
C GLU A 62 -18.65 16.29 -8.17
N ALA A 63 -18.76 15.00 -8.54
CA ALA A 63 -19.13 13.94 -7.61
C ALA A 63 -18.09 13.72 -6.49
N GLU A 64 -16.80 13.81 -6.82
CA GLU A 64 -15.72 13.70 -5.84
C GLU A 64 -15.68 14.92 -4.91
N ILE A 65 -15.91 16.12 -5.44
CA ILE A 65 -16.01 17.36 -4.64
C ILE A 65 -17.17 17.25 -3.66
N ALA A 66 -18.37 16.89 -4.14
CA ALA A 66 -19.55 16.73 -3.29
C ALA A 66 -19.36 15.67 -2.21
N ALA A 67 -18.67 14.56 -2.53
CA ALA A 67 -18.37 13.51 -1.55
C ALA A 67 -17.43 14.00 -0.44
N VAL A 68 -16.45 14.85 -0.77
CA VAL A 68 -15.56 15.48 0.23
C VAL A 68 -16.33 16.48 1.10
N GLU A 69 -17.21 17.28 0.50
CA GLU A 69 -18.05 18.25 1.25
C GLU A 69 -19.03 17.56 2.20
N ALA A 70 -19.56 16.39 1.81
CA ALA A 70 -20.47 15.60 2.64
C ALA A 70 -19.76 14.73 3.68
N ALA A 71 -18.43 14.66 3.68
CA ALA A 71 -17.68 13.79 4.58
C ALA A 71 -17.69 14.35 6.01
N GLU A 72 -18.17 13.53 6.96
CA GLU A 72 -18.13 13.86 8.39
C GLU A 72 -17.01 13.09 9.12
N MET A 73 -16.51 13.65 10.21
CA MET A 73 -15.51 13.01 11.05
C MET A 73 -16.14 11.81 11.79
N THR A 74 -15.41 10.70 11.89
CA THR A 74 -15.85 9.56 12.70
C THR A 74 -16.04 10.01 14.17
N PRO A 75 -17.10 9.55 14.86
CA PRO A 75 -17.44 10.02 16.21
C PRO A 75 -16.39 9.81 17.31
N ASP A 76 -15.39 8.95 17.08
CA ASP A 76 -14.25 8.75 17.99
C ASP A 76 -12.93 9.28 17.39
N PRO A 77 -12.63 10.57 17.60
CA PRO A 77 -11.37 11.18 17.20
C PRO A 77 -10.25 11.00 18.24
N GLY A 78 -10.37 10.10 19.24
CA GLY A 78 -9.50 10.01 20.42
C GLY A 78 -7.99 9.79 20.15
N HIS A 79 -7.61 9.54 18.90
CA HIS A 79 -6.23 9.37 18.44
C HIS A 79 -5.70 10.56 17.63
N LEU A 80 -6.50 11.60 17.40
CA LEU A 80 -6.13 12.82 16.68
C LEU A 80 -5.54 13.92 17.59
N SER A 81 -5.43 13.67 18.90
CA SER A 81 -4.85 14.62 19.87
C SER A 81 -3.32 14.60 19.85
N SER A 82 -2.77 15.04 18.74
CA SER A 82 -1.47 15.72 18.71
C SER A 82 -1.44 16.51 17.40
N ALA A 83 -2.15 17.64 17.38
CA ALA A 83 -1.88 18.64 16.38
C ALA A 83 -0.40 19.02 16.51
N PRO A 84 0.41 18.96 15.44
CA PRO A 84 1.70 19.62 15.48
C PRO A 84 1.42 21.10 15.78
N ASP A 85 2.06 21.64 16.82
CA ASP A 85 1.94 23.04 17.19
C ASP A 85 1.99 23.92 15.93
N ALA A 86 0.93 24.69 15.69
CA ALA A 86 0.86 25.62 14.58
C ALA A 86 1.97 26.67 14.73
N LYS A 87 3.14 26.38 14.16
CA LYS A 87 4.30 27.28 14.08
C LYS A 87 4.91 27.35 12.68
N HIS A 88 4.08 27.22 11.66
CA HIS A 88 4.47 27.69 10.32
C HIS A 88 3.54 28.82 9.90
N ALA A 89 3.85 30.00 10.45
CA ALA A 89 3.56 31.25 9.78
C ALA A 89 4.33 31.22 8.45
N ALA A 90 3.63 31.56 7.37
CA ALA A 90 4.18 31.66 6.03
C ALA A 90 5.43 32.56 6.00
N ASP A 91 6.44 32.12 5.25
CA ASP A 91 7.48 32.95 4.65
C ASP A 91 7.61 32.51 3.18
#